data_AF-A0A840H570-F1
#
_entry.id   AF-A0A840H570-F1
#
_cell.length_a   1.000
_cell.length_b   1.000
_cell.length_c   1.000
_cell.angle_alpha   90.00
_cell.angle_beta   90.00
_cell.angle_gamma   90.00
#
_symmetry.space_group_name_H-M   'P 1'
#
loop_
_entity.id
_entity.type
_entity.pdbx_description
1 polymer ?
#
loop_
_entity_poly.entity_id
_entity_poly.type
_entity_poly.pdbx_seq_one_letter_code
_entity_poly.pdbx_strand_id
1 'polypeptide(L)'
;MFGKDDLVDNLSRDLDRARGRRDALASEATTLTAQIAEIEARLIEEKKRRERERVLSEIEMIKTRVKQAAGAFAPVVDGLSSAIESAAAVVPEARELNSFLVSVATEIDSVLDPLLRELDQRADAVRSGQAALDLPCSAVEAPPIELPKDTNERLLRFPAWLSRDKEPDKKETAESPRSTAA
;
A
#
# COMPACT_ATOMS: atom_id res chain seq x y z
N MET A 1 53.59 -53.20 -40.47
CA MET A 1 52.61 -52.54 -41.35
C MET A 1 51.27 -52.68 -40.69
N PHE A 2 50.64 -51.59 -40.29
CA PHE A 2 49.21 -51.64 -39.93
C PHE A 2 48.42 -51.78 -41.22
N GLY A 3 47.60 -52.82 -41.31
CA GLY A 3 46.77 -53.08 -42.49
C GLY A 3 45.67 -52.03 -42.61
N LYS A 4 45.11 -51.89 -43.82
CA LYS A 4 43.91 -51.08 -44.04
C LYS A 4 42.76 -51.51 -43.10
N ASP A 5 42.70 -52.78 -42.77
CA ASP A 5 41.68 -53.36 -41.89
C ASP A 5 41.84 -52.88 -40.44
N ASP A 6 43.06 -52.79 -39.91
CA ASP A 6 43.33 -52.24 -38.57
C ASP A 6 42.88 -50.78 -38.45
N LEU A 7 43.04 -50.00 -39.52
CA LEU A 7 42.60 -48.60 -39.55
C LEU A 7 41.06 -48.50 -39.53
N VAL A 8 40.38 -49.36 -40.29
CA VAL A 8 38.92 -49.43 -40.35
C VAL A 8 38.34 -49.87 -39.00
N ASP A 9 38.97 -50.82 -38.32
CA ASP A 9 38.56 -51.29 -37.00
C ASP A 9 38.68 -50.19 -35.93
N ASN A 10 39.78 -49.44 -35.95
CA ASN A 10 39.99 -48.31 -35.03
C ASN A 10 38.95 -47.19 -35.27
N LEU A 11 38.69 -46.84 -36.54
CA LEU A 11 37.67 -45.84 -36.91
C LEU A 11 36.27 -46.28 -36.47
N SER A 12 35.93 -47.56 -36.64
CA SER A 12 34.64 -48.10 -36.20
C SER A 12 34.47 -48.01 -34.70
N ARG A 13 35.50 -48.38 -33.94
CA ARG A 13 35.51 -48.27 -32.47
C ARG A 13 35.38 -46.82 -31.99
N ASP A 14 36.08 -45.89 -32.63
CA ASP A 14 35.99 -44.47 -32.29
C ASP A 14 34.62 -43.87 -32.63
N LEU A 15 34.00 -44.29 -33.74
CA LEU A 15 32.64 -43.91 -34.12
C LEU A 15 31.62 -44.41 -33.09
N ASP A 16 31.72 -45.67 -32.66
CA ASP A 16 30.82 -46.25 -31.66
C ASP A 16 30.99 -45.56 -30.30
N ARG A 17 32.23 -45.24 -29.91
CA ARG A 17 32.49 -44.43 -28.72
C ARG A 17 31.89 -43.02 -28.83
N ALA A 18 31.99 -42.38 -29.99
CA ALA A 18 31.41 -41.05 -30.22
C ALA A 18 29.87 -41.09 -30.16
N ARG A 19 29.25 -42.13 -30.72
CA ARG A 19 27.80 -42.37 -30.62
C ARG A 19 27.36 -42.59 -29.17
N GLY A 20 28.07 -43.43 -28.43
CA GLY A 20 27.78 -43.67 -27.01
C GLY A 20 27.86 -42.39 -26.17
N ARG A 21 28.86 -41.53 -26.42
CA ARG A 21 28.96 -40.21 -25.76
C ARG A 21 27.81 -39.29 -26.15
N ARG A 22 27.45 -39.23 -27.44
CA ARG A 22 26.31 -38.44 -27.91
C ARG A 22 25.01 -38.89 -27.23
N ASP A 23 24.78 -40.19 -27.13
CA ASP A 23 23.55 -40.74 -26.56
C ASP A 23 23.48 -40.48 -25.04
N ALA A 24 24.62 -40.58 -24.34
CA ALA A 24 24.72 -40.17 -22.93
C ALA A 24 24.43 -38.67 -22.76
N LEU A 25 25.04 -37.80 -23.58
CA LEU A 25 24.79 -36.36 -23.55
C LEU A 25 23.33 -36.02 -23.89
N ALA A 26 22.71 -36.74 -24.83
CA ALA A 26 21.29 -36.57 -25.15
C ALA A 26 20.42 -36.94 -23.94
N SER A 27 20.72 -38.05 -23.26
CA SER A 27 20.02 -38.45 -22.03
C SER A 27 20.19 -37.40 -20.92
N GLU A 28 21.40 -36.89 -20.71
CA GLU A 28 21.67 -35.82 -19.74
C GLU A 28 20.91 -34.54 -20.10
N ALA A 29 20.90 -34.13 -21.38
CA ALA A 29 20.16 -32.96 -21.83
C ALA A 29 18.65 -33.09 -21.59
N THR A 30 18.06 -34.27 -21.84
CA THR A 30 16.65 -34.52 -21.52
C THR A 30 16.37 -34.47 -20.03
N THR A 31 17.28 -34.99 -19.21
CA THR A 31 17.18 -34.97 -17.74
C THR A 31 17.25 -33.54 -17.22
N LEU A 32 18.22 -32.74 -17.69
CA LEU A 32 18.36 -31.33 -17.32
C LEU A 32 17.15 -30.51 -17.76
N THR A 33 16.60 -30.79 -18.95
CA THR A 33 15.38 -30.12 -19.43
C THR A 33 14.20 -30.39 -18.50
N ALA A 34 14.03 -31.63 -18.05
CA ALA A 34 12.99 -31.99 -17.10
C ALA A 34 13.20 -31.30 -15.73
N GLN A 35 14.44 -31.24 -15.25
CA GLN A 35 14.78 -30.56 -13.99
C GLN A 35 14.53 -29.04 -14.07
N ILE A 36 14.84 -28.40 -15.19
CA ILE A 36 14.55 -26.98 -15.41
C ILE A 36 13.04 -26.74 -15.34
N ALA A 37 12.24 -27.53 -16.05
CA ALA A 37 10.78 -27.39 -16.03
C ALA A 37 10.19 -27.59 -14.62
N GLU A 38 10.73 -28.52 -13.84
CA GLU A 38 10.32 -28.74 -12.45
C GLU A 38 10.67 -27.53 -11.55
N ILE A 39 11.87 -26.98 -11.69
CA ILE A 39 12.31 -25.79 -10.94
C ILE A 39 11.47 -24.57 -11.32
N GLU A 40 11.19 -24.37 -12.61
CA GLU A 40 10.35 -23.28 -13.09
C GLU A 40 8.92 -23.37 -12.54
N ALA A 41 8.33 -24.57 -12.52
CA ALA A 41 7.01 -24.81 -11.93
C ALA A 41 7.00 -24.50 -10.42
N ARG A 42 8.02 -24.95 -9.68
CA ARG A 42 8.19 -24.64 -8.25
C ARG A 42 8.34 -23.14 -8.00
N LEU A 43 9.10 -22.45 -8.85
CA LEU A 43 9.31 -21.01 -8.74
C LEU A 43 8.00 -20.23 -8.94
N ILE A 44 7.17 -20.64 -9.91
CA ILE A 44 5.87 -20.01 -10.15
C ILE A 44 4.94 -20.19 -8.96
N GLU A 45 4.84 -21.40 -8.42
CA GLU A 45 3.97 -21.65 -7.26
C GLU A 45 4.46 -20.90 -6.02
N GLU A 46 5.77 -20.85 -5.80
CA GLU A 46 6.35 -20.13 -4.68
C GLU A 46 6.15 -18.60 -4.80
N LYS A 47 6.22 -18.05 -6.01
CA LYS A 47 5.87 -16.64 -6.27
C LYS A 47 4.40 -16.38 -5.92
N LYS A 48 3.48 -17.25 -6.36
CA LYS A 48 2.04 -17.12 -6.01
C LYS A 48 1.81 -17.24 -4.51
N ARG A 49 2.50 -18.15 -3.82
CA ARG A 49 2.42 -18.32 -2.36
C ARG A 49 2.86 -17.05 -1.64
N ARG A 50 4.01 -16.49 -1.98
CA ARG A 50 4.51 -15.24 -1.37
C ARG A 50 3.59 -14.07 -1.65
N GLU A 51 3.05 -13.97 -2.86
CA GLU A 51 2.11 -12.90 -3.19
C GLU A 51 0.81 -13.03 -2.38
N ARG A 52 0.24 -14.24 -2.25
CA ARG A 52 -0.91 -14.47 -1.35
C ARG A 52 -0.62 -14.02 0.08
N GLU A 53 0.54 -14.37 0.63
CA GLU A 53 0.94 -13.98 1.98
C GLU A 53 1.10 -12.47 2.13
N ARG A 54 1.69 -11.80 1.14
CA ARG A 54 1.81 -10.35 1.11
C ARG A 54 0.44 -9.70 1.15
N VAL A 55 -0.47 -10.08 0.26
CA VAL A 55 -1.82 -9.50 0.18
C VAL A 55 -2.61 -9.73 1.47
N LEU A 56 -2.51 -10.93 2.07
CA LEU A 56 -3.16 -11.20 3.35
C LEU A 56 -2.62 -10.31 4.48
N SER A 57 -1.31 -10.08 4.52
CA SER A 57 -0.68 -9.17 5.48
C SER A 57 -1.16 -7.72 5.29
N GLU A 58 -1.29 -7.27 4.04
CA GLU A 58 -1.81 -5.93 3.72
C GLU A 58 -3.28 -5.76 4.16
N ILE A 59 -4.13 -6.78 3.92
CA ILE A 59 -5.53 -6.76 4.35
C ILE A 59 -5.63 -6.69 5.88
N GLU A 60 -4.88 -7.51 6.62
CA GLU A 60 -4.87 -7.47 8.08
C GLU A 60 -4.35 -6.15 8.64
N MET A 61 -3.34 -5.56 7.98
CA MET A 61 -2.83 -4.24 8.34
C MET A 61 -3.91 -3.17 8.17
N ILE A 62 -4.62 -3.16 7.04
CA ILE A 62 -5.74 -2.23 6.79
C ILE A 62 -6.82 -2.42 7.85
N LYS A 63 -7.24 -3.66 8.11
CA LYS A 63 -8.25 -4.00 9.12
C LYS A 63 -7.88 -3.47 10.50
N THR A 64 -6.62 -3.65 10.89
CA THR A 64 -6.10 -3.16 12.17
C THR A 64 -6.14 -1.63 12.25
N ARG A 65 -5.72 -0.93 11.18
CA ARG A 65 -5.76 0.54 11.12
C ARG A 65 -7.19 1.09 11.16
N VAL A 66 -8.14 0.44 10.48
CA VAL A 66 -9.56 0.79 10.53
C VAL A 66 -10.11 0.66 11.95
N LYS A 67 -9.85 -0.47 12.62
CA LYS A 67 -10.29 -0.69 14.01
C LYS A 67 -9.68 0.33 14.98
N GLN A 68 -8.40 0.65 14.82
CA GLN A 68 -7.73 1.67 15.63
C GLN A 68 -8.34 3.06 15.42
N ALA A 69 -8.57 3.46 14.17
CA ALA A 69 -9.19 4.74 13.84
C ALA A 69 -10.62 4.83 14.39
N ALA A 70 -11.41 3.77 14.24
CA ALA A 70 -12.75 3.67 14.82
C ALA A 70 -12.72 3.80 16.36
N GLY A 71 -11.81 3.07 17.02
CA GLY A 71 -11.64 3.14 18.47
C GLY A 71 -11.18 4.51 18.97
N ALA A 72 -10.42 5.25 18.17
CA ALA A 72 -10.00 6.62 18.48
C ALA A 72 -11.09 7.67 18.20
N PHE A 73 -12.07 7.35 17.33
CA PHE A 73 -13.12 8.28 16.92
C PHE A 73 -14.19 8.49 18.00
N ALA A 74 -14.67 7.41 18.63
CA ALA A 74 -15.69 7.48 19.68
C ALA A 74 -15.37 8.48 20.82
N PRO A 75 -14.18 8.45 21.47
CA PRO A 75 -13.88 9.40 22.55
C PRO A 75 -13.79 10.85 22.06
N VAL A 76 -13.44 11.09 20.79
CA VAL A 76 -13.43 12.44 20.20
C VAL A 76 -14.86 12.96 20.03
N VAL A 77 -15.77 12.11 19.55
CA VAL A 77 -17.19 12.44 19.44
C VAL A 77 -17.79 12.74 20.82
N ASP A 78 -17.51 11.91 21.82
CA ASP A 78 -18.00 12.11 23.19
C ASP A 78 -17.49 13.44 23.78
N GLY A 79 -16.19 13.70 23.63
CA GLY A 79 -15.57 14.94 24.10
C GLY A 79 -16.15 16.18 23.41
N LEU A 80 -16.35 16.12 22.10
CA LEU A 80 -16.94 17.21 21.33
C LEU A 80 -18.42 17.42 21.69
N SER A 81 -19.18 16.34 21.87
CA SER A 81 -20.59 16.41 22.29
C SER A 81 -20.72 17.10 23.65
N SER A 82 -19.87 16.74 24.61
CA SER A 82 -19.82 17.38 25.94
C SER A 82 -19.46 18.87 25.87
N ALA A 83 -18.50 19.24 25.02
CA ALA A 83 -18.12 20.63 24.79
C ALA A 83 -19.26 21.43 24.14
N ILE A 84 -19.99 20.82 23.19
CA ILE A 84 -21.14 21.44 22.55
C ILE A 84 -22.29 21.66 23.55
N GLU A 85 -22.59 20.68 24.41
CA GLU A 85 -23.60 20.86 25.46
C GLU A 85 -23.23 21.97 26.45
N SER A 86 -21.94 22.11 26.77
CA SER A 86 -21.45 23.23 27.58
C SER A 86 -21.65 24.58 26.89
N ALA A 87 -21.39 24.65 25.58
CA ALA A 87 -21.62 25.85 24.78
C ALA A 87 -23.11 26.17 24.62
N ALA A 88 -23.96 25.13 24.51
CA ALA A 88 -25.42 25.26 24.36
C ALA A 88 -26.10 25.94 25.55
N ALA A 89 -25.48 25.96 26.72
CA ALA A 89 -25.94 26.73 27.87
C ALA A 89 -25.92 28.25 27.62
N VAL A 90 -25.06 28.72 26.70
CA VAL A 90 -24.91 30.14 26.34
C VAL A 90 -25.50 30.42 24.96
N VAL A 91 -25.34 29.49 24.01
CA VAL A 91 -25.79 29.61 22.62
C VAL A 91 -26.62 28.37 22.25
N PRO A 92 -27.95 28.39 22.42
CA PRO A 92 -28.81 27.23 22.21
C PRO A 92 -28.70 26.57 20.82
N GLU A 93 -28.39 27.37 19.79
CA GLU A 93 -28.18 26.94 18.41
C GLU A 93 -27.01 25.95 18.27
N ALA A 94 -26.08 25.90 19.24
CA ALA A 94 -25.01 24.92 19.28
C ALA A 94 -25.54 23.47 19.31
N ARG A 95 -26.77 23.22 19.74
CA ARG A 95 -27.40 21.88 19.72
C ARG A 95 -27.61 21.33 18.31
N GLU A 96 -27.71 22.18 17.29
CA GLU A 96 -27.78 21.73 15.90
C GLU A 96 -26.45 21.07 15.48
N LEU A 97 -25.32 21.61 15.95
CA LEU A 97 -24.01 21.01 15.75
C LEU A 97 -23.90 19.65 16.46
N ASN A 98 -24.47 19.51 17.67
CA ASN A 98 -24.50 18.22 18.37
C ASN A 98 -25.31 17.20 17.57
N SER A 99 -26.47 17.60 17.05
CA SER A 99 -27.32 16.74 16.22
C SER A 99 -26.60 16.30 14.95
N PHE A 100 -25.87 17.20 14.29
CA PHE A 100 -25.02 16.87 13.14
C PHE A 100 -23.90 15.91 13.50
N LEU A 101 -23.19 16.14 14.61
CA LEU A 101 -22.10 15.29 15.07
C LEU A 101 -22.59 13.85 15.35
N VAL A 102 -23.72 13.71 16.03
CA VAL A 102 -24.35 12.41 16.28
C VAL A 102 -24.69 11.73 14.95
N SER A 103 -25.25 12.46 13.98
CA SER A 103 -25.53 11.92 12.65
C SER A 103 -24.27 11.36 11.97
N VAL A 104 -23.16 12.13 11.98
CA VAL A 104 -21.88 11.69 11.41
C VAL A 104 -21.36 10.46 12.14
N ALA A 105 -21.46 10.43 13.46
CA ALA A 105 -21.01 9.27 14.25
C ALA A 105 -21.82 8.01 13.93
N THR A 106 -23.14 8.13 13.77
CA THR A 106 -24.00 7.01 13.37
C THR A 106 -23.73 6.53 11.95
N GLU A 107 -23.42 7.44 11.02
CA GLU A 107 -23.07 7.08 9.65
C GLU A 107 -21.75 6.30 9.62
N ILE A 108 -20.72 6.78 10.33
CA ILE A 108 -19.45 6.08 10.45
C ILE A 108 -19.64 4.68 11.06
N ASP A 109 -20.39 4.58 12.16
CA ASP A 109 -20.69 3.29 12.79
C ASP A 109 -21.38 2.32 11.83
N SER A 110 -22.33 2.81 11.03
CA SER A 110 -23.07 2.00 10.05
C SER A 110 -22.21 1.42 8.92
N VAL A 111 -21.09 2.07 8.58
CA VAL A 111 -20.19 1.62 7.49
C VAL A 111 -19.02 0.77 7.98
N LEU A 112 -18.68 0.84 9.27
CA LEU A 112 -17.54 0.12 9.84
C LEU A 112 -17.69 -1.40 9.74
N ASP A 113 -18.82 -1.94 10.19
CA ASP A 113 -19.07 -3.39 10.15
C ASP A 113 -19.11 -3.96 8.72
N PRO A 114 -19.83 -3.35 7.75
CA PRO A 114 -19.76 -3.74 6.35
C PRO A 114 -18.34 -3.74 5.78
N LEU A 115 -17.56 -2.70 6.08
CA LEU A 115 -16.18 -2.58 5.60
C LEU A 115 -15.27 -3.68 6.16
N LEU A 116 -15.36 -3.94 7.47
CA LEU A 116 -14.56 -4.99 8.11
C LEU A 116 -14.93 -6.38 7.57
N ARG A 117 -16.22 -6.63 7.31
CA ARG A 117 -16.69 -7.88 6.71
C ARG A 117 -16.21 -8.05 5.27
N GLU A 118 -16.22 -6.98 4.48
CA GLU A 118 -15.69 -6.99 3.10
C GLU A 118 -14.18 -7.31 3.09
N LEU A 119 -13.41 -6.74 4.01
CA LEU A 119 -11.99 -7.08 4.16
C LEU A 119 -11.78 -8.57 4.51
N ASP A 120 -12.63 -9.13 5.37
CA ASP A 120 -12.61 -10.56 5.69
C ASP A 120 -12.93 -11.43 4.47
N GLN A 121 -13.97 -11.07 3.69
CA GLN A 121 -14.33 -11.77 2.47
C GLN A 121 -13.19 -11.73 1.43
N ARG A 122 -12.49 -10.61 1.32
CA ARG A 122 -11.31 -10.50 0.45
C ARG A 122 -10.17 -11.37 0.94
N ALA A 123 -9.92 -11.43 2.24
CA ALA A 123 -8.91 -12.33 2.79
C ALA A 123 -9.26 -13.80 2.51
N ASP A 124 -10.52 -14.20 2.64
CA ASP A 124 -11.01 -15.54 2.31
C ASP A 124 -10.84 -15.87 0.81
N ALA A 125 -11.15 -14.91 -0.07
CA ALA A 125 -10.96 -15.05 -1.52
C ALA A 125 -9.46 -15.22 -1.90
N VAL A 126 -8.56 -14.52 -1.22
CA VAL A 126 -7.10 -14.67 -1.41
C VAL A 126 -6.60 -16.03 -0.91
N ARG A 127 -7.06 -16.48 0.27
CA ARG A 127 -6.69 -17.80 0.82
C ARG A 127 -7.16 -18.94 -0.06
N SER A 128 -8.36 -18.84 -0.63
CA SER A 128 -8.93 -19.83 -1.55
C SER A 128 -8.35 -19.76 -2.97
N GLY A 129 -7.50 -18.77 -3.27
CA GLY A 129 -6.92 -18.59 -4.60
C GLY A 129 -7.92 -18.13 -5.66
N GLN A 130 -9.08 -17.62 -5.25
CA GLN A 130 -10.14 -17.13 -6.13
C GLN A 130 -9.95 -15.67 -6.54
N ALA A 131 -9.18 -14.89 -5.77
CA ALA A 131 -8.84 -13.52 -6.10
C ALA A 131 -7.64 -13.43 -7.05
N ALA A 132 -7.72 -12.56 -8.07
CA ALA A 132 -6.56 -12.17 -8.85
C ALA A 132 -5.57 -11.42 -7.94
N LEU A 133 -4.31 -11.85 -7.95
CA LEU A 133 -3.23 -11.28 -7.13
C LEU A 133 -2.58 -10.05 -7.80
N ASP A 134 -3.25 -9.48 -8.80
CA ASP A 134 -2.76 -8.33 -9.58
C ASP A 134 -2.94 -7.04 -8.78
N LEU A 135 -2.28 -6.96 -7.62
CA LEU A 135 -2.03 -5.70 -6.96
C LEU A 135 -0.68 -5.17 -7.47
N PRO A 136 -0.61 -3.91 -7.92
CA PRO A 136 0.67 -3.31 -8.23
C PRO A 136 1.52 -3.37 -6.96
N CYS A 137 2.67 -4.06 -7.07
CA CYS A 137 3.64 -4.20 -6.00
C CYS A 137 3.93 -2.81 -5.45
N SER A 138 3.45 -2.51 -4.23
CA SER A 138 3.76 -1.24 -3.57
C SER A 138 5.23 -1.29 -3.16
N ALA A 139 6.11 -1.00 -4.12
CA ALA A 139 7.49 -0.61 -3.93
C ALA A 139 7.53 0.90 -3.60
N VAL A 140 6.70 1.29 -2.64
CA VAL A 140 6.88 2.52 -1.88
C VAL A 140 6.59 2.11 -0.45
N GLU A 141 7.68 1.82 0.26
CA GLU A 141 7.72 1.96 1.70
C GLU A 141 7.39 3.43 1.96
N ALA A 142 6.10 3.76 2.03
CA ALA A 142 5.68 5.07 2.44
C ALA A 142 6.26 5.26 3.85
N PRO A 143 7.00 6.36 4.11
CA PRO A 143 7.55 6.59 5.43
C PRO A 143 6.42 6.44 6.45
N PRO A 144 6.70 5.90 7.65
CA PRO A 144 5.73 5.92 8.72
C PRO A 144 5.17 7.34 8.79
N ILE A 145 3.85 7.48 8.75
CA ILE A 145 3.21 8.76 9.07
C ILE A 145 3.59 8.98 10.53
N GLU A 146 4.69 9.70 10.74
CA GLU A 146 5.10 10.15 12.05
C GLU A 146 3.97 11.05 12.55
N LEU A 147 3.23 10.55 13.54
CA LEU A 147 2.38 11.39 14.36
C LEU A 147 3.28 12.53 14.85
N PRO A 148 2.94 13.81 14.60
CA PRO A 148 3.73 14.92 15.10
C PRO A 148 3.79 14.83 16.64
N LYS A 149 4.94 14.38 17.15
CA LYS A 149 5.34 14.57 18.54
C LYS A 149 5.73 16.03 18.68
N ASP A 150 4.75 16.92 18.69
CA ASP A 150 4.85 18.22 19.36
C ASP A 150 3.47 18.85 19.41
N THR A 151 2.86 18.70 20.58
CA THR A 151 1.43 18.91 20.86
C THR A 151 1.06 20.37 21.10
N ASN A 152 1.86 21.36 20.70
CA ASN A 152 1.58 22.76 21.10
C ASN A 152 1.69 23.86 20.02
N GLU A 153 2.22 23.61 18.82
CA GLU A 153 2.41 24.72 17.85
C GLU A 153 1.44 24.73 16.66
N ARG A 154 0.67 23.65 16.43
CA ARG A 154 -0.28 23.56 15.31
C ARG A 154 -1.76 23.78 15.66
N LEU A 155 -2.11 23.88 16.94
CA LEU A 155 -3.51 23.96 17.39
C LEU A 155 -4.20 25.31 17.13
N LEU A 156 -3.49 26.32 16.61
CA LEU A 156 -4.06 27.65 16.35
C LEU A 156 -4.17 28.02 14.87
N ARG A 157 -3.81 27.13 13.94
CA ARG A 157 -3.95 27.44 12.51
C ARG A 157 -5.34 27.05 12.05
N PHE A 158 -6.23 28.04 11.97
CA PHE A 158 -7.54 27.86 11.33
C PHE A 158 -7.36 27.32 9.89
N PRO A 159 -8.28 26.47 9.42
CA PRO A 159 -8.30 26.02 8.02
C PRO A 159 -8.28 27.20 7.04
N ALA A 160 -7.58 27.04 5.91
CA ALA A 160 -7.35 28.11 4.93
C ALA A 160 -8.64 28.76 4.37
N TRP A 161 -9.77 28.06 4.41
CA TRP A 161 -11.08 28.57 3.96
C TRP A 161 -11.75 29.54 4.97
N LEU A 162 -11.22 29.64 6.20
CA LEU A 162 -11.67 30.59 7.23
C LEU A 162 -10.80 31.86 7.29
N SER A 163 -9.72 31.95 6.53
CA SER A 163 -8.92 33.17 6.42
C SER A 163 -9.61 34.16 5.49
N ARG A 164 -10.39 35.07 6.08
CA ARG A 164 -10.99 36.20 5.36
C ARG A 164 -9.87 37.18 4.96
N ASP A 165 -9.48 37.16 3.69
CA ASP A 165 -8.62 38.19 3.11
C ASP A 165 -9.27 39.56 3.31
N LYS A 166 -8.63 40.42 4.09
CA LYS A 166 -8.93 41.85 4.09
C LYS A 166 -8.12 42.50 2.98
N GLU A 167 -8.80 42.95 1.94
CA GLU A 167 -8.29 43.99 1.04
C GLU A 167 -7.86 45.23 1.86
N PRO A 168 -6.72 45.84 1.55
CA PRO A 168 -6.52 47.26 1.77
C PRO A 168 -6.79 48.01 0.46
N ASP A 169 -7.99 48.55 0.37
CA ASP A 169 -8.28 49.62 -0.57
C ASP A 169 -7.70 50.93 0.01
N LYS A 170 -6.70 51.50 -0.68
CA LYS A 170 -6.46 52.95 -0.82
C LYS A 170 -5.21 53.21 -1.67
N LYS A 171 -5.45 53.50 -2.95
CA LYS A 171 -4.58 54.39 -3.73
C LYS A 171 -4.69 55.80 -3.15
N GLU A 172 -3.56 56.42 -2.83
CA GLU A 172 -3.44 57.86 -2.97
C GLU A 172 -2.02 58.22 -3.40
N THR A 173 -1.99 58.88 -4.55
CA THR A 173 -0.85 59.49 -5.25
C THR A 173 -0.35 60.73 -4.53
N ALA A 174 0.95 60.98 -4.63
CA ALA A 174 1.58 62.25 -5.02
C ALA A 174 2.78 62.67 -4.13
N GLU A 175 3.92 62.75 -4.82
CA GLU A 175 4.89 63.87 -4.77
C GLU A 175 5.68 64.14 -3.49
N SER A 176 6.97 63.81 -3.56
CA SER A 176 8.02 64.52 -2.83
C SER A 176 8.10 65.99 -3.25
N PRO A 177 8.47 66.89 -2.34
CA PRO A 177 9.75 67.54 -2.55
C PRO A 177 10.60 67.72 -1.28
N ARG A 178 11.90 67.79 -1.54
CA ARG A 178 13.02 68.16 -0.66
C ARG A 178 12.81 69.57 -0.08
N SER A 179 13.18 69.79 1.18
CA SER A 179 14.17 70.82 1.53
C SER A 179 14.47 70.88 3.02
N THR A 180 15.77 70.86 3.30
CA THR A 180 16.47 71.20 4.53
C THR A 180 16.30 72.70 4.81
N ALA A 181 16.14 73.06 6.09
CA ALA A 181 16.12 74.45 6.53
C ALA A 181 17.52 75.10 6.47
N ALA A 182 17.50 76.44 6.38
CA ALA A 182 18.63 77.35 6.51
C ALA A 182 19.32 77.27 7.88
#